data_AF-A0A846XZC5-F1
#
_entry.id   AF-A0A846XZC5-F1
#
_cell.length_a   1.000
_cell.length_b   1.000
_cell.length_c   1.000
_cell.angle_alpha   90.00
_cell.angle_beta   90.00
_cell.angle_gamma   90.00
#
_symmetry.space_group_name_H-M   'P 1'
#
loop_
_entity.id
_entity.type
_entity.pdbx_description
1 polymer ?
#
loop_
_entity_poly.entity_id
_entity_poly.type
_entity_poly.pdbx_seq_one_letter_code
_entity_poly.pdbx_strand_id
1 'polypeptide(L)'
;MLYERTVLQELSELLEDFHKNLRTESENLQSCAANLAQSWEGNAGLEAFQTSKRKWDQEFGDVNNEADPNTTMGKISALSKAVQQAMNNASAADKVVSQGFGG
;
A
#
# COMPACT_ATOMS: atom_id res chain seq x y z
N MET A 1 24.37 13.51 0.17
CA MET A 1 24.24 12.17 -0.44
C MET A 1 23.25 12.18 -1.63
N LEU A 2 23.66 12.69 -2.81
CA LEU A 2 22.72 12.90 -3.93
C LEU A 2 22.15 11.60 -4.54
N TYR A 3 22.97 10.56 -4.70
CA TYR A 3 22.53 9.28 -5.26
C TYR A 3 21.51 8.54 -4.37
N GLU A 4 21.67 8.55 -3.04
CA GLU A 4 20.72 7.90 -2.12
C GLU A 4 19.35 8.61 -2.11
N ARG A 5 19.32 9.93 -2.25
CA ARG A 5 18.05 10.68 -2.28
C ARG A 5 17.22 10.34 -3.50
N THR A 6 17.82 10.27 -4.69
CA THR A 6 17.11 9.91 -5.92
C THR A 6 16.52 8.51 -5.84
N VAL A 7 17.30 7.53 -5.36
CA VAL A 7 16.83 6.13 -5.23
C VAL A 7 15.69 6.01 -4.21
N LEU A 8 15.79 6.68 -3.06
CA LEU A 8 14.73 6.67 -2.06
C LEU A 8 13.46 7.37 -2.55
N GLN A 9 13.61 8.42 -3.36
CA GLN A 9 12.49 9.11 -3.97
C GLN A 9 11.78 8.21 -5.01
N GLU A 10 12.51 7.59 -5.93
CA GLU A 10 11.95 6.64 -6.90
C GLU A 10 11.24 5.47 -6.21
N LEU A 11 11.84 4.94 -5.13
CA LEU A 11 11.21 3.89 -4.33
C LEU A 11 9.92 4.38 -3.65
N SER A 12 9.92 5.61 -3.11
CA SER A 12 8.72 6.19 -2.50
C SER A 12 7.57 6.32 -3.50
N GLU A 13 7.87 6.86 -4.69
CA GLU A 13 6.90 7.04 -5.78
C GLU A 13 6.36 5.68 -6.25
N LEU A 14 7.22 4.68 -6.42
CA LEU A 14 6.81 3.33 -6.81
C LEU A 14 5.88 2.67 -5.77
N LEU A 15 6.18 2.85 -4.49
CA LEU A 15 5.36 2.29 -3.40
C LEU A 15 3.99 2.98 -3.31
N GLU A 16 3.94 4.29 -3.51
CA GLU A 16 2.68 5.04 -3.56
C GLU A 16 1.81 4.59 -4.74
N ASP A 17 2.41 4.42 -5.93
CA ASP A 17 1.71 3.94 -7.11
C ASP A 17 1.18 2.52 -6.93
N PHE A 18 1.99 1.61 -6.36
CA PHE A 18 1.52 0.26 -6.05
C PHE A 18 0.38 0.25 -5.04
N HIS A 19 0.47 1.07 -3.99
CA HIS A 19 -0.61 1.18 -3.01
C HIS A 19 -1.91 1.67 -3.67
N LYS A 20 -1.83 2.71 -4.50
CA LYS A 20 -2.97 3.27 -5.23
C LYS A 20 -3.60 2.27 -6.19
N ASN A 21 -2.77 1.52 -6.93
CA ASN A 21 -3.24 0.51 -7.86
C ASN A 21 -3.95 -0.64 -7.12
N LEU A 22 -3.34 -1.15 -6.05
CA LEU A 22 -3.95 -2.19 -5.21
C LEU A 22 -5.29 -1.73 -4.63
N ARG A 23 -5.37 -0.50 -4.11
CA ARG A 23 -6.62 0.06 -3.60
C ARG A 23 -7.70 0.09 -4.68
N THR A 24 -7.36 0.59 -5.86
CA THR A 24 -8.29 0.67 -7.00
C THR A 24 -8.81 -0.71 -7.38
N GLU A 25 -7.94 -1.72 -7.44
CA GLU A 25 -8.36 -3.09 -7.74
C GLU A 25 -9.23 -3.70 -6.65
N SER A 26 -8.97 -3.41 -5.37
CA SER A 26 -9.87 -3.84 -4.29
C SER A 26 -11.24 -3.14 -4.33
N GLU A 27 -11.31 -1.85 -4.69
CA GLU A 27 -12.59 -1.14 -4.90
C GLU A 27 -13.40 -1.76 -6.05
N ASN A 28 -12.73 -2.06 -7.16
CA ASN A 28 -13.32 -2.75 -8.31
C ASN A 28 -13.83 -4.14 -7.92
N LEU A 29 -13.03 -4.91 -7.19
CA LEU A 29 -13.40 -6.24 -6.73
C LEU A 29 -14.61 -6.18 -5.78
N GLN A 30 -14.65 -5.24 -4.84
CA GLN A 30 -15.81 -5.07 -3.95
C GLN A 30 -17.08 -4.72 -4.73
N SER A 31 -16.98 -3.83 -5.71
CA SER A 31 -18.11 -3.44 -6.56
C SER A 31 -18.61 -4.63 -7.38
N CYS A 32 -17.72 -5.38 -8.03
CA CYS A 32 -18.04 -6.60 -8.75
C CYS A 32 -18.67 -7.67 -7.84
N ALA A 33 -18.13 -7.84 -6.63
CA ALA A 33 -18.65 -8.78 -5.64
C ALA A 33 -20.08 -8.44 -5.21
N ALA A 34 -20.38 -7.16 -4.99
CA ALA A 34 -21.73 -6.71 -4.64
C ALA A 34 -22.73 -6.99 -5.77
N ASN A 35 -22.37 -6.65 -7.00
CA ASN A 35 -23.21 -6.90 -8.18
C ASN A 35 -23.45 -8.40 -8.42
N LEU A 36 -22.40 -9.22 -8.24
CA LEU A 36 -22.50 -10.67 -8.38
C LEU A 36 -23.37 -11.27 -7.28
N ALA A 37 -23.22 -10.83 -6.02
CA ALA A 37 -24.05 -11.29 -4.92
C ALA A 37 -25.54 -11.01 -5.15
N GLN A 38 -25.87 -9.82 -5.65
CA GLN A 38 -27.25 -9.47 -5.99
C GLN A 38 -27.80 -10.33 -7.13
N SER A 39 -26.97 -10.63 -8.14
CA SER A 39 -27.42 -11.35 -9.34
C SER A 39 -27.55 -12.86 -9.12
N TRP A 40 -26.80 -13.42 -8.16
CA TRP A 40 -26.62 -14.87 -7.98
C TRP A 40 -27.15 -15.38 -6.63
N GLU A 41 -28.10 -14.65 -6.03
CA GLU A 41 -28.73 -15.03 -4.76
C GLU A 41 -29.31 -16.46 -4.83
N GLY A 42 -28.94 -17.32 -3.88
CA GLY A 42 -29.34 -18.73 -3.83
C GLY A 42 -28.54 -19.70 -4.72
N ASN A 43 -27.49 -19.23 -5.41
CA ASN A 43 -26.61 -20.07 -6.23
C ASN A 43 -25.35 -20.51 -5.45
N ALA A 44 -25.01 -21.80 -5.46
CA ALA A 44 -23.80 -22.34 -4.83
C ALA A 44 -22.48 -21.70 -5.34
N GLY A 45 -22.47 -21.17 -6.58
CA GLY A 45 -21.34 -20.42 -7.13
C GLY A 45 -21.04 -19.12 -6.38
N LEU A 46 -22.05 -18.52 -5.73
CA LEU A 46 -21.88 -17.32 -4.92
C LEU A 46 -21.06 -17.60 -3.66
N GLU A 47 -21.31 -18.72 -2.96
CA GLU A 47 -20.56 -19.10 -1.75
C GLU A 47 -19.08 -19.36 -2.08
N ALA A 48 -18.80 -20.05 -3.20
CA ALA A 48 -17.44 -20.30 -3.66
C ALA A 48 -16.70 -19.01 -4.02
N PHE A 49 -17.39 -18.06 -4.67
CA PHE A 49 -16.85 -16.74 -4.97
C PHE A 49 -16.58 -15.95 -3.69
N GLN A 50 -17.52 -15.89 -2.76
CA GLN A 50 -17.36 -15.19 -1.48
C GLN A 50 -16.19 -15.75 -0.65
N THR A 51 -15.98 -17.07 -0.69
CA THR A 51 -14.82 -17.71 -0.05
C THR A 51 -13.50 -17.26 -0.69
N SER A 52 -13.46 -17.22 -2.03
CA SER A 52 -12.27 -16.75 -2.76
C SER A 52 -12.00 -15.27 -2.51
N LYS A 53 -13.05 -14.43 -2.52
CA LYS A 53 -12.96 -13.01 -2.19
C LYS A 53 -12.42 -12.80 -0.78
N ARG A 54 -12.89 -13.57 0.20
CA ARG A 54 -12.41 -13.45 1.59
C ARG A 54 -10.91 -13.75 1.70
N LYS A 55 -10.41 -14.76 0.96
CA LYS A 55 -8.96 -15.04 0.91
C LYS A 55 -8.19 -13.88 0.31
N TRP A 56 -8.71 -13.29 -0.77
CA TRP A 56 -8.14 -12.08 -1.37
C TRP A 56 -8.09 -10.93 -0.36
N ASP A 57 -9.19 -10.62 0.31
CA ASP A 57 -9.27 -9.53 1.29
C ASP A 57 -8.28 -9.76 2.46
N GLN A 58 -8.05 -11.01 2.87
CA GLN A 58 -7.07 -11.36 3.91
C GLN A 58 -5.62 -11.18 3.46
N GLU A 59 -5.32 -11.45 2.19
CA GLU A 59 -3.96 -11.40 1.65
C GLU A 59 -3.57 -9.98 1.21
N PHE A 60 -4.46 -9.31 0.50
CA PHE A 60 -4.20 -8.00 -0.10
C PHE A 60 -4.73 -6.84 0.72
N GLY A 61 -5.75 -7.08 1.55
CA GLY A 61 -6.46 -6.03 2.26
C GLY A 61 -7.66 -5.51 1.46
N ASP A 62 -8.49 -4.74 2.15
CA ASP A 62 -9.65 -4.08 1.58
C ASP A 62 -9.62 -2.58 1.93
N VAL A 63 -10.49 -1.80 1.30
CA VAL A 63 -10.54 -0.33 1.52
C VAL A 63 -10.94 0.07 2.94
N ASN A 64 -11.51 -0.85 3.72
CA ASN A 64 -11.93 -0.59 5.09
C ASN A 64 -10.81 -0.85 6.09
N ASN A 65 -9.80 -1.64 5.70
CA ASN A 65 -8.70 -2.08 6.55
C ASN A 65 -7.33 -1.94 5.87
N GLU A 66 -7.13 -0.86 5.11
CA GLU A 66 -5.89 -0.58 4.36
C GLU A 66 -4.63 -0.55 5.24
N ALA A 67 -4.79 -0.28 6.54
CA ALA A 67 -3.70 -0.17 7.50
C ALA A 67 -3.37 -1.50 8.21
N ASP A 68 -4.02 -2.62 7.88
CA ASP A 68 -3.75 -3.90 8.53
C ASP A 68 -2.34 -4.40 8.18
N PRO A 69 -1.43 -4.53 9.17
CA PRO A 69 -0.04 -4.90 8.92
C PRO A 69 0.13 -6.31 8.36
N ASN A 70 -0.89 -7.17 8.43
CA ASN A 70 -0.85 -8.52 7.90
C ASN A 70 -1.12 -8.57 6.39
N THR A 71 -1.75 -7.53 5.84
CA THR A 71 -2.14 -7.44 4.43
C THR A 71 -1.03 -6.82 3.56
N THR A 72 -1.09 -7.07 2.26
CA THR A 72 -0.16 -6.46 1.30
C THR A 72 -0.27 -4.93 1.29
N MET A 73 -1.48 -4.36 1.32
CA MET A 73 -1.68 -2.91 1.42
C MET A 73 -1.01 -2.32 2.66
N GLY A 74 -1.24 -2.92 3.84
CA GLY A 74 -0.65 -2.42 5.08
C GLY A 74 0.88 -2.53 5.09
N LYS A 75 1.44 -3.59 4.50
CA LYS A 75 2.90 -3.74 4.32
C LYS A 75 3.48 -2.67 3.41
N ILE A 76 2.83 -2.36 2.29
CA ILE A 76 3.25 -1.28 1.38
C ILE A 76 3.15 0.08 2.08
N SER A 77 2.08 0.34 2.83
CA SER A 77 1.91 1.56 3.62
C SER A 77 3.02 1.71 4.68
N ALA A 78 3.35 0.62 5.38
CA ALA A 78 4.44 0.62 6.36
C ALA A 78 5.80 0.86 5.71
N LEU A 79 6.06 0.25 4.55
CA LEU A 79 7.30 0.43 3.81
C LEU A 79 7.43 1.87 3.28
N SER A 80 6.37 2.44 2.72
CA SER A 80 6.33 3.84 2.28
C SER A 80 6.65 4.80 3.43
N LYS A 81 6.04 4.59 4.61
CA LYS A 81 6.36 5.37 5.83
C LYS A 81 7.83 5.23 6.24
N ALA A 82 8.39 4.03 6.19
CA ALA A 82 9.78 3.79 6.54
C ALA A 82 10.74 4.48 5.56
N VAL A 83 10.44 4.46 4.26
CA VAL A 83 11.22 5.18 3.23
C VAL A 83 11.15 6.69 3.45
N GLN A 84 9.96 7.24 3.73
CA GLN A 84 9.80 8.65 4.04
C GLN A 84 10.60 9.07 5.29
N GLN A 85 10.59 8.24 6.34
CA GLN A 85 11.39 8.47 7.54
C GLN A 85 12.89 8.43 7.25
N ALA A 86 13.35 7.48 6.44
CA ALA A 86 14.74 7.41 6.01
C ALA A 86 15.17 8.67 5.24
N MET A 87 14.33 9.16 4.32
CA MET A 87 14.58 10.41 3.58
C MET A 87 14.66 11.63 4.49
N ASN A 88 13.77 11.72 5.49
CA ASN A 88 13.77 12.81 6.47
C ASN A 88 15.05 12.78 7.33
N ASN A 89 15.45 11.60 7.80
CA ASN A 89 16.65 11.41 8.59
C ASN A 89 17.92 11.74 7.79
N ALA A 90 18.02 11.27 6.55
CA ALA A 90 19.14 11.59 5.65
C ALA A 90 19.24 13.11 5.39
N SER A 91 18.10 13.76 5.15
CA SER A 91 18.06 15.21 4.92
C SER A 91 18.46 16.02 6.18
N ALA A 92 18.06 15.55 7.36
CA ALA A 92 18.44 16.18 8.63
C ALA A 92 19.95 16.01 8.91
N ALA A 93 20.51 14.82 8.66
CA ALA A 93 21.93 14.55 8.81
C ALA A 93 22.79 15.43 7.88
N ASP A 94 22.43 15.53 6.59
CA ASP A 94 23.13 16.40 5.63
C ASP A 94 23.13 17.88 6.08
N LYS A 95 22.03 18.36 6.69
CA LYS A 95 21.92 19.73 7.22
C LYS A 95 22.82 19.98 8.44
N VAL A 96 22.88 19.03 9.37
CA VAL A 96 23.74 19.14 10.57
C VAL A 96 25.22 19.18 10.18
N VAL A 97 25.62 18.31 9.24
CA VAL A 97 26.99 18.28 8.72
C VAL A 97 27.35 19.60 8.02
N SER A 98 26.45 20.12 7.17
CA SER A 98 26.62 21.43 6.52
C SER A 98 26.85 22.59 7.51
N GLN A 99 26.19 22.58 8.67
CA GLN A 99 26.39 23.61 9.70
C GLN A 99 27.69 23.41 10.50
N GLY A 100 28.12 22.17 10.72
CA GLY A 100 29.34 21.85 11.47
C GLY A 100 30.66 22.16 10.74
N PHE A 101 30.65 22.22 9.40
CA PHE A 101 31.81 22.60 8.58
C PHE A 101 31.88 24.09 8.23
N GLY A 102 30.84 24.88 8.57
CA GLY A 102 30.75 26.31 8.26
C GLY A 102 30.99 27.25 9.45
N GLY A 103 31.43 26.73 10.59
CA GLY A 103 31.75 27.47 11.82
C GLY A 103 33.24 27.55 12.08
#